data_AF-A0A849BPU1-F1
#
_entry.id   AF-A0A849BPU1-F1
#
_cell.length_a   1.000
_cell.length_b   1.000
_cell.length_c   1.000
_cell.angle_alpha   90.00
_cell.angle_beta   90.00
_cell.angle_gamma   90.00
#
_symmetry.space_group_name_H-M   'P 1'
#
loop_
_entity.id
_entity.type
_entity.pdbx_description
1 polymer ?
#
loop_
_entity_poly.entity_id
_entity_poly.type
_entity_poly.pdbx_seq_one_letter_code
_entity_poly.pdbx_strand_id
1 'polypeptide(L)'
;LGAGLLAGSALAARWATAGDAPGSVLTLAAGAASVLVLVAGPLTDLVLTAVLLALAGAAAGVALVASGHLEDGGRAVAARGAEPLVLGVVVVLGALSAGLVGGTTFPLGSAGRLDVGGAGVVLLLVGLVGLVASLVVVRPLADRAAGPLLPVLLARATSGAAAPSRGAAGAPRAHEGDAGGHGLPGVLVALEGGDGAGKTTQAVLLGRELERRGHDVVVTREPGATPLGARVRGLLLDRGADQPAVPPRAEALLYAADRAAHVHEVLRPALARGAVVVTDRYVDSSLAYQGAGRALPADEVAWLSSWATEGLLPDLVVVLDADAATAASRRGARGADDRLDAEPAPFHERVRQVFLDLARRGGDRYLVLDAGAAPEDVAARVLARLEPLLPGRPDEDPARDDADGHPLDDQPVDDDPRDDDAPDDRRGDDVPSPAVPGSTTPARPQPAVVAQDPEPAGGPVTAPLRVVAEPQPDGDGAPRGGATAREREATEVREIEAAQARRREAQEREAAEGREAAEEREREVAEAQEREREAAEAREREAAEAREREA
;
A
#
# COMPACT_ATOMS: atom_id res chain seq x y z
N LEU A 1 -1.13 -0.13 -47.07
CA LEU A 1 -0.55 0.69 -45.98
C LEU A 1 -1.34 1.96 -45.71
N GLY A 2 -1.27 3.02 -46.53
CA GLY A 2 -1.92 4.31 -46.22
C GLY A 2 -3.43 4.25 -45.99
N ALA A 3 -4.19 3.55 -46.84
CA ALA A 3 -5.62 3.34 -46.63
C ALA A 3 -5.94 2.55 -45.35
N GLY A 4 -5.09 1.58 -45.01
CA GLY A 4 -5.19 0.82 -43.76
C GLY A 4 -4.95 1.70 -42.54
N LEU A 5 -3.91 2.56 -42.59
CA LEU A 5 -3.57 3.50 -41.51
C LEU A 5 -4.74 4.41 -41.15
N LEU A 6 -5.39 5.00 -42.16
CA LEU A 6 -6.56 5.86 -41.99
C LEU A 6 -7.78 5.10 -41.46
N ALA A 7 -8.01 3.88 -41.95
CA ALA A 7 -9.10 3.04 -41.46
C ALA A 7 -8.89 2.61 -40.01
N GLY A 8 -7.65 2.23 -39.65
CA GLY A 8 -7.27 1.84 -38.29
C GLY A 8 -7.34 2.99 -37.31
N SER A 9 -6.86 4.18 -37.69
CA SER A 9 -6.95 5.37 -36.83
C SER A 9 -8.40 5.85 -36.67
N ALA A 10 -9.22 5.81 -37.72
CA ALA A 10 -10.64 6.13 -37.64
C ALA A 10 -11.41 5.12 -36.76
N LEU A 11 -11.09 3.82 -36.86
CA LEU A 11 -11.68 2.78 -36.01
C LEU A 11 -11.27 2.99 -34.54
N ALA A 12 -9.98 3.25 -34.29
CA ALA A 12 -9.47 3.50 -32.96
C ALA A 12 -10.00 4.81 -32.36
N ALA A 13 -10.20 5.86 -33.17
CA ALA A 13 -10.80 7.13 -32.72
C ALA A 13 -12.26 6.95 -32.24
N ARG A 14 -13.00 5.97 -32.81
CA ARG A 14 -14.35 5.60 -32.34
C ARG A 14 -14.33 4.79 -31.03
N TRP A 15 -13.21 4.12 -30.73
CA TRP A 15 -12.99 3.43 -29.46
C TRP A 15 -12.45 4.38 -28.39
N ALA A 16 -11.67 5.39 -28.78
CA ALA A 16 -11.10 6.41 -27.90
C ALA A 16 -12.17 7.26 -27.18
N THR A 17 -13.36 7.43 -27.75
CA THR A 17 -14.50 8.08 -27.07
C THR A 17 -15.09 7.26 -25.91
N ALA A 18 -14.61 6.03 -25.68
CA ALA A 18 -15.08 5.12 -24.64
C ALA A 18 -14.14 5.00 -23.42
N GLY A 19 -13.05 5.79 -23.37
CA GLY A 19 -12.29 6.05 -22.13
C GLY A 19 -11.23 5.02 -21.70
N ASP A 20 -11.12 3.85 -22.34
CA ASP A 20 -10.16 2.81 -21.92
C ASP A 20 -9.38 2.25 -23.12
N ALA A 21 -8.24 2.85 -23.48
CA ALA A 21 -7.23 2.19 -24.29
C ALA A 21 -6.06 1.77 -23.39
N PRO A 22 -6.03 0.52 -22.88
CA PRO A 22 -4.93 0.08 -22.03
C PRO A 22 -3.62 0.09 -22.84
N GLY A 23 -2.48 0.38 -22.20
CA GLY A 23 -1.15 0.37 -22.85
C GLY A 23 -0.84 -0.93 -23.61
N SER A 24 -1.52 -2.02 -23.27
CA SER A 24 -1.52 -3.30 -23.98
C SER A 24 -2.02 -3.24 -25.43
N VAL A 25 -2.92 -2.31 -25.77
CA VAL A 25 -3.40 -2.12 -27.15
C VAL A 25 -2.28 -1.57 -28.02
N LEU A 26 -1.46 -0.65 -27.48
CA LEU A 26 -0.31 -0.09 -28.17
C LEU A 26 0.72 -1.17 -28.52
N THR A 27 1.06 -2.04 -27.56
CA THR A 27 2.04 -3.11 -27.77
C THR A 27 1.53 -4.18 -28.72
N LEU A 28 0.29 -4.63 -28.55
CA LEU A 28 -0.33 -5.64 -29.40
C LEU A 28 -0.52 -5.12 -30.84
N ALA A 29 -0.95 -3.87 -31.00
CA ALA A 29 -1.15 -3.28 -32.32
C ALA A 29 0.18 -3.01 -33.05
N ALA A 30 1.19 -2.49 -32.34
CA ALA A 30 2.54 -2.31 -32.91
C ALA A 30 3.21 -3.65 -33.25
N GLY A 31 3.04 -4.66 -32.38
CA GLY A 31 3.54 -6.01 -32.62
C GLY A 31 2.84 -6.68 -33.81
N ALA A 32 1.51 -6.60 -33.89
CA ALA A 32 0.73 -7.13 -35.00
C ALA A 32 1.09 -6.47 -36.33
N ALA A 33 1.26 -5.15 -36.36
CA ALA A 33 1.72 -4.44 -37.56
C ALA A 33 3.08 -4.96 -38.04
N SER A 34 4.02 -5.17 -37.11
CA SER A 34 5.37 -5.66 -37.40
C SER A 34 5.38 -7.10 -37.91
N VAL A 35 4.57 -7.98 -37.33
CA VAL A 35 4.42 -9.38 -37.77
C VAL A 35 3.78 -9.44 -39.16
N LEU A 36 2.75 -8.64 -39.43
CA LEU A 36 2.09 -8.62 -40.74
C LEU A 36 3.04 -8.14 -41.85
N VAL A 37 3.90 -7.15 -41.57
CA VAL A 37 4.95 -6.71 -42.50
C VAL A 37 6.01 -7.80 -42.71
N LEU A 38 6.42 -8.49 -41.65
CA LEU A 38 7.37 -9.60 -41.72
C LEU A 38 6.82 -10.75 -42.59
N VAL A 39 5.54 -11.10 -42.43
CA VAL A 39 4.87 -12.16 -43.20
C VAL A 39 4.62 -11.74 -44.65
N ALA A 40 4.42 -10.45 -44.93
CA ALA A 40 4.24 -9.94 -46.28
C ALA A 40 5.51 -10.04 -47.15
N GLY A 41 6.70 -10.02 -46.52
CA GLY A 41 7.98 -10.03 -47.23
C GLY A 41 8.20 -11.21 -48.19
N PRO A 42 8.05 -12.47 -47.75
CA PRO A 42 8.32 -13.63 -48.61
C PRO A 42 7.22 -13.94 -49.63
N LEU A 43 6.10 -13.22 -49.63
CA LEU A 43 4.94 -13.56 -50.47
C LEU A 43 5.07 -12.97 -51.87
N THR A 44 4.93 -13.85 -52.86
CA THR A 44 4.97 -13.50 -54.30
C THR A 44 3.60 -13.10 -54.84
N ASP A 45 2.51 -13.44 -54.14
CA ASP A 45 1.14 -13.06 -54.51
C ASP A 45 0.89 -11.58 -54.18
N LEU A 46 0.72 -10.76 -55.22
CA LEU A 46 0.53 -9.32 -55.09
C LEU A 46 -0.75 -8.96 -54.33
N VAL A 47 -1.81 -9.74 -54.47
CA VAL A 47 -3.10 -9.51 -53.81
C VAL A 47 -2.97 -9.78 -52.32
N LEU A 48 -2.39 -10.92 -51.96
CA LEU A 48 -2.18 -11.29 -50.56
C LEU A 48 -1.22 -10.33 -49.86
N THR A 49 -0.14 -9.92 -50.52
CA THR A 49 0.81 -8.92 -50.02
C THR A 49 0.12 -7.57 -49.81
N ALA A 50 -0.72 -7.12 -50.75
CA ALA A 50 -1.48 -5.87 -50.60
C ALA A 50 -2.48 -5.92 -49.42
N VAL A 51 -3.15 -7.06 -49.21
CA VAL A 51 -4.06 -7.27 -48.08
C VAL A 51 -3.31 -7.23 -46.74
N LEU A 52 -2.20 -7.94 -46.62
CA LEU A 52 -1.39 -7.94 -45.38
C LEU A 52 -0.82 -6.56 -45.08
N LEU A 53 -0.38 -5.82 -46.10
CA LEU A 53 0.07 -4.44 -45.97
C LEU A 53 -1.07 -3.47 -45.67
N ALA A 54 -2.32 -3.78 -46.00
CA ALA A 54 -3.48 -3.01 -45.56
C ALA A 54 -3.80 -3.26 -44.08
N LEU A 55 -3.77 -4.53 -43.65
CA LEU A 55 -3.98 -4.93 -42.26
C LEU A 55 -2.87 -4.40 -41.33
N ALA A 56 -1.61 -4.46 -41.77
CA ALA A 56 -0.48 -3.87 -41.05
C ALA A 56 -0.66 -2.36 -40.86
N GLY A 57 -1.14 -1.67 -41.91
CA GLY A 57 -1.50 -0.26 -41.83
C GLY A 57 -2.59 0.00 -40.79
N ALA A 58 -3.65 -0.82 -40.78
CA ALA A 58 -4.72 -0.69 -39.80
C ALA A 58 -4.23 -0.90 -38.36
N ALA A 59 -3.41 -1.92 -38.11
CA ALA A 59 -2.79 -2.15 -36.80
C ALA A 59 -1.88 -0.97 -36.38
N ALA A 60 -1.08 -0.43 -37.29
CA ALA A 60 -0.27 0.77 -37.02
C ALA A 60 -1.13 2.00 -36.73
N GLY A 61 -2.27 2.17 -37.39
CA GLY A 61 -3.22 3.26 -37.15
C GLY A 61 -3.83 3.20 -35.75
N VAL A 62 -4.14 1.99 -35.26
CA VAL A 62 -4.60 1.75 -33.89
C VAL A 62 -3.49 2.08 -32.88
N ALA A 63 -2.25 1.64 -33.14
CA ALA A 63 -1.11 1.94 -32.29
C ALA A 63 -0.87 3.45 -32.15
N LEU A 64 -0.97 4.23 -33.23
CA LEU A 64 -0.81 5.70 -33.20
C LEU A 64 -1.86 6.40 -32.34
N VAL A 65 -3.13 5.97 -32.42
CA VAL A 65 -4.18 6.55 -31.58
C VAL A 65 -3.96 6.15 -30.12
N ALA A 66 -3.57 4.90 -29.85
CA ALA A 66 -3.27 4.43 -28.50
C ALA A 66 -2.06 5.14 -27.88
N SER A 67 -1.02 5.48 -28.65
CA SER A 67 0.15 6.21 -28.13
C SER A 67 -0.20 7.64 -27.70
N GLY A 68 -1.11 8.32 -28.41
CA GLY A 68 -1.54 9.67 -28.06
C GLY A 68 -2.22 9.79 -26.70
N HIS A 69 -2.79 8.70 -26.17
CA HIS A 69 -3.45 8.68 -24.85
C HIS A 69 -2.47 8.54 -23.68
N LEU A 70 -1.22 8.13 -23.94
CA LEU A 70 -0.19 8.06 -22.90
C LEU A 70 0.40 9.43 -22.55
N GLU A 71 0.10 10.47 -23.32
CA GLU A 71 0.76 11.79 -23.26
C GLU A 71 -0.08 12.91 -22.62
N ASP A 72 -1.33 12.66 -22.22
CA ASP A 72 -2.22 13.67 -21.62
C ASP A 72 -1.87 14.06 -20.16
N GLY A 73 -0.66 13.70 -19.68
CA GLY A 73 -0.04 14.13 -18.42
C GLY A 73 0.75 15.45 -18.48
N GLY A 74 0.56 16.27 -19.52
CA GLY A 74 1.07 17.64 -19.59
C GLY A 74 2.57 17.77 -19.88
N ARG A 75 2.92 17.86 -21.18
CA ARG A 75 3.93 18.73 -21.84
C ARG A 75 4.44 18.06 -23.13
N ALA A 76 3.97 18.55 -24.29
CA ALA A 76 4.74 18.76 -25.54
C ALA A 76 3.77 18.96 -26.74
N VAL A 77 3.39 20.21 -27.01
CA VAL A 77 2.63 20.58 -28.23
C VAL A 77 3.56 20.86 -29.42
N ALA A 78 4.86 20.60 -29.34
CA ALA A 78 5.82 21.01 -30.37
C ALA A 78 6.45 19.88 -31.23
N ALA A 79 6.09 18.60 -31.05
CA ALA A 79 6.63 17.49 -31.86
C ALA A 79 5.57 16.72 -32.68
N ARG A 80 4.33 17.23 -32.76
CA ARG A 80 3.15 16.52 -33.29
C ARG A 80 3.05 16.39 -34.83
N GLY A 81 4.17 16.37 -35.54
CA GLY A 81 4.13 16.27 -37.01
C GLY A 81 5.15 15.33 -37.64
N ALA A 82 6.20 14.93 -36.92
CA ALA A 82 7.35 14.28 -37.54
C ALA A 82 7.38 12.75 -37.37
N GLU A 83 6.88 12.19 -36.27
CA GLU A 83 7.07 10.76 -35.97
C GLU A 83 6.35 9.78 -36.92
N PRO A 84 5.04 9.92 -37.23
CA PRO A 84 4.38 9.05 -38.21
C PRO A 84 4.82 9.34 -39.64
N LEU A 85 5.29 10.58 -39.90
CA LEU A 85 5.85 10.98 -41.18
C LEU A 85 7.22 10.34 -41.40
N VAL A 86 8.05 10.23 -40.37
CA VAL A 86 9.36 9.56 -40.42
C VAL A 86 9.18 8.04 -40.58
N LEU A 87 8.28 7.40 -39.83
CA LEU A 87 8.01 5.96 -40.01
C LEU A 87 7.41 5.68 -41.39
N GLY A 88 6.47 6.50 -41.85
CA GLY A 88 5.89 6.41 -43.19
C GLY A 88 6.92 6.65 -44.30
N VAL A 89 7.80 7.64 -44.15
CA VAL A 89 8.88 7.94 -45.10
C VAL A 89 9.95 6.85 -45.09
N VAL A 90 10.31 6.28 -43.94
CA VAL A 90 11.25 5.14 -43.86
C VAL A 90 10.67 3.90 -44.54
N VAL A 91 9.37 3.61 -44.37
CA VAL A 91 8.71 2.50 -45.06
C VAL A 91 8.60 2.74 -46.57
N VAL A 92 8.29 3.96 -47.00
CA VAL A 92 8.21 4.34 -48.42
C VAL A 92 9.60 4.34 -49.07
N LEU A 93 10.62 4.90 -48.42
CA LEU A 93 12.01 4.88 -48.90
C LEU A 93 12.60 3.47 -48.87
N GLY A 94 12.20 2.64 -47.90
CA GLY A 94 12.49 1.20 -47.89
C GLY A 94 11.90 0.48 -49.09
N ALA A 95 10.61 0.71 -49.37
CA ALA A 95 9.95 0.12 -50.53
C ALA A 95 10.51 0.65 -51.87
N LEU A 96 11.02 1.88 -51.92
CA LEU A 96 11.70 2.43 -53.10
C LEU A 96 13.14 1.90 -53.26
N SER A 97 13.84 1.61 -52.16
CA SER A 97 15.17 0.98 -52.18
C SER A 97 15.13 -0.52 -52.49
N ALA A 98 13.97 -1.15 -52.44
CA ALA A 98 13.72 -2.52 -52.90
C ALA A 98 14.21 -2.81 -54.33
N GLY A 99 14.15 -1.82 -55.22
CA GLY A 99 14.64 -1.95 -56.60
C GLY A 99 16.15 -2.10 -56.71
N LEU A 100 16.90 -1.74 -55.66
CA LEU A 100 18.37 -1.79 -55.61
C LEU A 100 18.90 -3.11 -55.02
N VAL A 101 18.10 -3.84 -54.25
CA VAL A 101 18.57 -4.97 -53.42
C VAL A 101 18.69 -6.29 -54.20
N GLY A 102 18.06 -6.40 -55.37
CA GLY A 102 18.02 -7.68 -56.13
C GLY A 102 17.25 -8.77 -55.38
N GLY A 103 16.92 -9.86 -56.06
CA GLY A 103 16.28 -11.02 -55.42
C GLY A 103 17.31 -11.86 -54.66
N THR A 104 16.96 -12.33 -53.46
CA THR A 104 17.77 -13.28 -52.69
C THR A 104 17.05 -14.61 -52.59
N THR A 105 17.80 -15.70 -52.67
CA THR A 105 17.27 -17.06 -52.56
C THR A 105 17.71 -17.65 -51.23
N PHE A 106 16.76 -18.02 -50.39
CA PHE A 106 17.03 -18.66 -49.10
C PHE A 106 16.90 -20.18 -49.24
N PRO A 107 17.96 -20.96 -48.98
CA PRO A 107 17.87 -22.41 -48.98
C PRO A 107 17.20 -22.89 -47.68
N LEU A 108 16.01 -23.50 -47.78
CA LEU A 108 15.23 -24.02 -46.63
C LEU A 108 15.44 -25.53 -46.40
N GLY A 109 16.60 -26.07 -46.77
CA GLY A 109 16.90 -27.50 -46.62
C GLY A 109 15.96 -28.39 -47.48
N SER A 110 15.34 -29.40 -46.89
CA SER A 110 14.44 -30.34 -47.59
C SER A 110 13.10 -29.73 -48.01
N ALA A 111 12.75 -28.53 -47.54
CA ALA A 111 11.50 -27.84 -47.85
C ALA A 111 11.55 -26.99 -49.13
N GLY A 112 12.71 -26.92 -49.80
CA GLY A 112 12.89 -26.21 -51.08
C GLY A 112 13.65 -24.88 -50.98
N ARG A 113 13.49 -24.03 -51.99
CA ARG A 113 14.11 -22.69 -52.08
C ARG A 113 13.02 -21.62 -51.95
N LEU A 114 13.27 -20.61 -51.12
CA LEU A 114 12.41 -19.45 -50.97
C LEU A 114 13.04 -18.28 -51.72
N ASP A 115 12.44 -17.92 -52.85
CA ASP A 115 12.91 -16.81 -53.67
C ASP A 115 12.19 -15.53 -53.23
N VAL A 116 12.94 -14.63 -52.59
CA VAL A 116 12.43 -13.39 -52.05
C VAL A 116 12.95 -12.24 -52.90
N GLY A 117 12.04 -11.49 -53.53
CA GLY A 117 12.41 -10.29 -54.27
C GLY A 117 13.01 -9.21 -53.37
N GLY A 118 13.75 -8.25 -53.92
CA GLY A 118 14.38 -7.17 -53.13
C GLY A 118 13.40 -6.39 -52.25
N ALA A 119 12.14 -6.24 -52.69
CA ALA A 119 11.06 -5.67 -51.88
C ALA A 119 10.72 -6.54 -50.66
N GLY A 120 10.72 -7.85 -50.82
CA GLY A 120 10.47 -8.80 -49.75
C GLY A 120 11.55 -8.78 -48.68
N VAL A 121 12.82 -8.63 -49.08
CA VAL A 121 13.96 -8.50 -48.15
C VAL A 121 13.82 -7.25 -47.29
N VAL A 122 13.44 -6.13 -47.88
CA VAL A 122 13.23 -4.88 -47.13
C VAL A 122 12.06 -5.02 -46.15
N LEU A 123 10.94 -5.60 -46.57
CA LEU A 123 9.80 -5.85 -45.68
C LEU A 123 10.16 -6.77 -44.51
N LEU A 124 10.98 -7.80 -44.74
CA LEU A 124 11.47 -8.68 -43.68
C LEU A 124 12.30 -7.91 -42.64
N LEU A 125 13.23 -7.06 -43.09
CA LEU A 125 14.06 -6.25 -42.20
C LEU A 125 13.24 -5.23 -41.40
N VAL A 126 12.30 -4.54 -42.07
CA VAL A 126 11.42 -3.55 -41.42
C VAL A 126 10.52 -4.23 -40.39
N GLY A 127 9.92 -5.37 -40.73
CA GLY A 127 9.09 -6.16 -39.82
C GLY A 127 9.87 -6.65 -38.59
N LEU A 128 11.12 -7.09 -38.79
CA LEU A 128 11.98 -7.55 -37.70
C LEU A 128 12.39 -6.41 -36.76
N VAL A 129 12.84 -5.27 -37.31
CA VAL A 129 13.20 -4.09 -36.51
C VAL A 129 11.99 -3.57 -35.75
N GLY A 130 10.82 -3.50 -36.40
CA GLY A 130 9.56 -3.10 -35.76
C GLY A 130 9.16 -4.03 -34.61
N LEU A 131 9.33 -5.34 -34.79
CA LEU A 131 9.01 -6.34 -33.76
C LEU A 131 9.93 -6.20 -32.54
N VAL A 132 11.24 -6.02 -32.76
CA VAL A 132 12.21 -5.78 -31.68
C VAL A 132 11.89 -4.48 -30.95
N ALA A 133 11.61 -3.40 -31.67
CA ALA A 133 11.22 -2.11 -31.07
C ALA A 133 9.92 -2.24 -30.25
N SER A 134 8.93 -3.00 -30.75
CA SER A 134 7.69 -3.28 -30.02
C SER A 134 7.95 -4.03 -28.70
N LEU A 135 8.83 -5.02 -28.70
CA LEU A 135 9.15 -5.82 -27.50
C LEU A 135 10.06 -5.11 -26.49
N VAL A 136 11.01 -4.30 -26.95
CA VAL A 136 12.04 -3.70 -26.09
C VAL A 136 11.67 -2.28 -25.65
N VAL A 137 11.05 -1.50 -26.53
CA VAL A 137 10.75 -0.08 -26.28
C VAL A 137 9.29 0.09 -25.88
N VAL A 138 8.36 -0.42 -26.69
CA VAL A 138 6.93 -0.18 -26.51
C VAL A 138 6.37 -0.97 -25.32
N ARG A 139 6.82 -2.22 -25.13
CA ARG A 139 6.32 -3.09 -24.05
C ARG A 139 6.61 -2.57 -22.64
N PRO A 140 7.85 -2.17 -22.28
CA PRO A 140 8.09 -1.58 -20.96
C PRO A 140 7.37 -0.24 -20.74
N LEU A 141 7.14 0.55 -21.80
CA LEU A 141 6.39 1.81 -21.71
C LEU A 141 4.90 1.55 -21.45
N ALA A 142 4.33 0.54 -22.11
CA ALA A 142 2.95 0.12 -21.93
C ALA A 142 2.70 -0.60 -20.59
N ASP A 143 3.63 -1.45 -20.15
CA ASP A 143 3.52 -2.19 -18.88
C ASP A 143 3.58 -1.23 -17.68
N ARG A 144 4.31 -0.12 -17.80
CA ARG A 144 4.31 0.99 -16.81
C ARG A 144 2.96 1.72 -16.72
N ALA A 145 2.17 1.71 -17.80
CA ALA A 145 0.90 2.41 -17.87
C ALA A 145 -0.33 1.54 -17.51
N ALA A 146 -0.21 0.20 -17.58
CA ALA A 146 -1.38 -0.69 -17.42
C ALA A 146 -1.15 -2.02 -16.66
N GLY A 147 0.06 -2.31 -16.18
CA GLY A 147 0.37 -3.54 -15.42
C GLY A 147 0.41 -4.84 -16.26
N PRO A 148 0.96 -5.95 -15.71
CA PRO A 148 1.19 -7.19 -16.45
C PRO A 148 -0.09 -7.98 -16.74
N LEU A 149 -0.28 -8.38 -18.00
CA LEU A 149 -1.54 -8.96 -18.54
C LEU A 149 -1.71 -10.47 -18.35
N LEU A 150 -0.63 -11.22 -18.11
CA LEU A 150 -0.71 -12.69 -18.02
C LEU A 150 -1.68 -13.16 -16.92
N PRO A 151 -1.72 -12.54 -15.72
CA PRO A 151 -2.69 -12.87 -14.68
C PRO A 151 -4.13 -12.47 -15.06
N VAL A 152 -4.30 -11.34 -15.76
CA VAL A 152 -5.62 -10.78 -16.13
C VAL A 152 -6.29 -11.62 -17.23
N LEU A 153 -5.53 -12.10 -18.21
CA LEU A 153 -6.05 -12.96 -19.27
C LEU A 153 -6.36 -14.38 -18.77
N LEU A 154 -5.55 -14.92 -17.85
CA LEU A 154 -5.84 -16.19 -17.18
C LEU A 154 -7.11 -16.10 -16.32
N ALA A 155 -7.30 -14.99 -15.60
CA ALA A 155 -8.53 -14.74 -14.84
C ALA A 155 -9.76 -14.64 -15.75
N ARG A 156 -9.62 -13.99 -16.92
CA ARG A 156 -10.72 -13.80 -17.89
C ARG A 156 -11.08 -15.07 -18.69
N ALA A 157 -10.14 -16.00 -18.83
CA ALA A 157 -10.37 -17.30 -19.48
C ALA A 157 -11.05 -18.31 -18.53
N THR A 158 -10.85 -18.18 -17.22
CA THR A 158 -11.43 -19.09 -16.22
C THR A 158 -12.72 -18.56 -15.59
N SER A 159 -12.98 -17.25 -15.66
CA SER A 159 -14.23 -16.65 -15.24
C SER A 159 -14.98 -16.09 -16.44
N GLY A 160 -16.04 -16.77 -16.88
CA GLY A 160 -16.92 -16.34 -17.97
C GLY A 160 -17.78 -15.11 -17.65
N ALA A 161 -17.23 -14.13 -16.91
CA ALA A 161 -17.92 -12.92 -16.51
C ALA A 161 -17.48 -11.74 -17.39
N ALA A 162 -18.46 -11.06 -17.98
CA ALA A 162 -18.25 -9.79 -18.66
C ALA A 162 -17.60 -8.78 -17.69
N ALA A 163 -16.55 -8.10 -18.16
CA ALA A 163 -15.83 -7.12 -17.36
C ALA A 163 -16.74 -5.93 -16.99
N PRO A 164 -16.59 -5.36 -15.78
CA PRO A 164 -17.29 -4.14 -15.43
C PRO A 164 -16.75 -2.98 -16.28
N SER A 165 -17.65 -2.31 -17.00
CA SER A 165 -17.40 -1.05 -17.69
C SER A 165 -17.13 0.04 -16.67
N ARG A 166 -15.93 0.64 -16.65
CA ARG A 166 -15.68 1.88 -15.91
C ARG A 166 -16.13 3.08 -16.75
N GLY A 167 -17.44 3.33 -16.72
CA GLY A 167 -17.97 4.64 -17.09
C GLY A 167 -17.64 5.66 -16.00
N ALA A 168 -17.13 6.82 -16.43
CA ALA A 168 -17.06 8.10 -15.71
C ALA A 168 -16.71 8.06 -14.22
N ALA A 169 -15.57 8.63 -13.86
CA ALA A 169 -15.24 9.06 -12.51
C ALA A 169 -16.33 10.02 -11.97
N GLY A 170 -17.38 9.44 -11.39
CA GLY A 170 -18.18 10.05 -10.36
C GLY A 170 -17.53 9.74 -9.02
N ALA A 171 -17.52 10.74 -8.14
CA ALA A 171 -17.28 10.55 -6.71
C ALA A 171 -17.98 9.28 -6.20
N PRO A 172 -17.38 8.55 -5.24
CA PRO A 172 -17.92 7.28 -4.75
C PRO A 172 -19.37 7.51 -4.35
N ARG A 173 -20.30 6.94 -5.12
CA ARG A 173 -21.71 6.91 -4.75
C ARG A 173 -21.80 5.96 -3.56
N ALA A 174 -22.23 6.51 -2.42
CA ALA A 174 -22.67 5.75 -1.27
C ALA A 174 -23.71 4.72 -1.76
N HIS A 175 -23.37 3.44 -1.64
CA HIS A 175 -24.38 2.40 -1.71
C HIS A 175 -25.14 2.46 -0.39
N GLU A 176 -26.39 2.90 -0.48
CA GLU A 176 -27.39 2.73 0.57
C GLU A 176 -27.51 1.22 0.89
N GLY A 177 -27.25 0.85 2.14
CA GLY A 177 -27.89 -0.32 2.74
C GLY A 177 -27.03 -1.39 3.42
N ASP A 178 -25.70 -1.28 3.49
CA ASP A 178 -24.90 -2.19 4.32
C ASP A 178 -23.64 -1.51 4.86
N ALA A 179 -23.43 -1.58 6.17
CA ALA A 179 -22.33 -0.92 6.86
C ALA A 179 -21.06 -1.81 6.82
N GLY A 180 -19.97 -1.33 6.21
CA GLY A 180 -18.63 -1.93 6.26
C GLY A 180 -18.40 -3.01 5.19
N GLY A 181 -17.50 -2.83 4.22
CA GLY A 181 -16.08 -2.58 4.44
C GLY A 181 -15.35 -3.93 4.44
N HIS A 182 -14.59 -4.22 3.38
CA HIS A 182 -13.72 -5.39 3.19
C HIS A 182 -14.25 -6.85 3.39
N GLY A 183 -15.46 -7.08 3.92
CA GLY A 183 -16.07 -8.42 4.05
C GLY A 183 -15.44 -9.33 5.10
N LEU A 184 -14.77 -8.78 6.11
CA LEU A 184 -14.17 -9.50 7.24
C LEU A 184 -14.98 -9.23 8.50
N PRO A 185 -15.02 -10.15 9.48
CA PRO A 185 -15.88 -10.01 10.66
C PRO A 185 -15.40 -8.97 11.68
N GLY A 186 -14.11 -8.63 11.68
CA GLY A 186 -13.55 -7.59 12.54
C GLY A 186 -13.71 -6.18 11.95
N VAL A 187 -13.31 -5.18 12.74
CA VAL A 187 -13.48 -3.76 12.41
C VAL A 187 -12.13 -3.08 12.35
N LEU A 188 -11.85 -2.33 11.29
CA LEU A 188 -10.63 -1.55 11.13
C LEU A 188 -10.90 -0.05 11.34
N VAL A 189 -10.25 0.52 12.36
CA VAL A 189 -10.28 1.95 12.68
C VAL A 189 -8.90 2.56 12.44
N ALA A 190 -8.82 3.58 11.59
CA ALA A 190 -7.60 4.33 11.38
C ALA A 190 -7.68 5.72 12.02
N LEU A 191 -6.68 6.07 12.82
CA LEU A 191 -6.52 7.40 13.41
C LEU A 191 -5.53 8.20 12.55
N GLU A 192 -5.99 9.33 12.04
CA GLU A 192 -5.30 10.16 11.06
C GLU A 192 -5.23 11.63 11.51
N GLY A 193 -4.35 12.40 10.86
CA GLY A 193 -4.10 13.80 11.18
C GLY A 193 -2.63 14.17 11.24
N GLY A 194 -2.35 15.47 11.36
CA GLY A 194 -1.00 16.01 11.40
C GLY A 194 -0.18 15.53 12.61
N ASP A 195 1.14 15.71 12.54
CA ASP A 195 2.03 15.41 13.66
C ASP A 195 1.75 16.33 14.85
N GLY A 196 1.61 15.75 16.05
CA GLY A 196 1.19 16.47 17.25
C GLY A 196 -0.34 16.52 17.46
N ALA A 197 -1.15 15.93 16.58
CA ALA A 197 -2.61 15.90 16.76
C ALA A 197 -3.11 14.96 17.89
N GLY A 198 -2.25 14.07 18.42
CA GLY A 198 -2.61 13.17 19.53
C GLY A 198 -3.11 11.77 19.11
N LYS A 199 -2.82 11.33 17.88
CA LYS A 199 -3.23 10.02 17.34
C LYS A 199 -2.84 8.84 18.23
N THR A 200 -1.56 8.77 18.62
CA THR A 200 -1.06 7.68 19.49
C THR A 200 -1.79 7.65 20.83
N THR A 201 -2.05 8.82 21.42
CA THR A 201 -2.83 8.93 22.66
C THR A 201 -4.24 8.37 22.48
N GLN A 202 -4.92 8.77 21.40
CA GLN A 202 -6.26 8.28 21.09
C GLN A 202 -6.28 6.78 20.78
N ALA A 203 -5.25 6.23 20.12
CA ALA A 203 -5.13 4.80 19.84
C ALA A 203 -5.11 3.98 21.14
N VAL A 204 -4.30 4.43 22.10
CA VAL A 204 -4.15 3.78 23.41
C VAL A 204 -5.41 3.92 24.26
N LEU A 205 -6.02 5.11 24.29
CA LEU A 205 -7.26 5.34 25.05
C LEU A 205 -8.41 4.49 24.51
N LEU A 206 -8.61 4.49 23.19
CA LEU A 206 -9.65 3.71 22.54
C LEU A 206 -9.42 2.22 22.74
N GLY A 207 -8.18 1.75 22.57
CA GLY A 207 -7.85 0.34 22.75
C GLY A 207 -8.18 -0.18 24.15
N ARG A 208 -7.74 0.53 25.18
CA ARG A 208 -8.01 0.18 26.59
C ARG A 208 -9.50 0.13 26.92
N GLU A 209 -10.25 1.09 26.39
CA GLU A 209 -11.70 1.16 26.64
C GLU A 209 -12.45 0.03 25.94
N LEU A 210 -12.05 -0.36 24.72
CA LEU A 210 -12.61 -1.49 24.00
C LEU A 210 -12.26 -2.83 24.66
N GLU A 211 -11.02 -3.00 25.14
CA GLU A 211 -10.60 -4.17 25.92
C GLU A 211 -11.44 -4.30 27.21
N ARG A 212 -11.65 -3.18 27.93
CA ARG A 212 -12.50 -3.14 29.13
C ARG A 212 -13.95 -3.53 28.84
N ARG A 213 -14.42 -3.35 27.60
CA ARG A 213 -15.76 -3.73 27.14
C ARG A 213 -15.85 -5.17 26.61
N GLY A 214 -14.75 -5.94 26.68
CA GLY A 214 -14.70 -7.36 26.33
C GLY A 214 -14.40 -7.66 24.86
N HIS A 215 -13.96 -6.69 24.06
CA HIS A 215 -13.57 -6.95 22.67
C HIS A 215 -12.13 -7.46 22.57
N ASP A 216 -11.85 -8.33 21.59
CA ASP A 216 -10.47 -8.59 21.14
C ASP A 216 -9.98 -7.35 20.37
N VAL A 217 -8.88 -6.74 20.83
CA VAL A 217 -8.39 -5.47 20.30
C VAL A 217 -6.93 -5.60 19.87
N VAL A 218 -6.61 -5.05 18.70
CA VAL A 218 -5.23 -4.88 18.23
C VAL A 218 -4.94 -3.40 18.05
N VAL A 219 -4.13 -2.83 18.93
CA VAL A 219 -3.59 -1.47 18.75
C VAL A 219 -2.27 -1.55 18.00
N THR A 220 -2.16 -0.82 16.89
CA THR A 220 -1.01 -0.86 15.99
C THR A 220 -0.68 0.51 15.40
N ARG A 221 0.35 0.61 14.56
CA ARG A 221 0.81 1.87 13.94
C ARG A 221 1.52 1.67 12.62
N GLU A 222 1.47 2.69 11.76
CA GLU A 222 2.28 2.77 10.54
C GLU A 222 3.18 4.02 10.53
N PRO A 223 4.45 3.91 10.12
CA PRO A 223 5.19 2.69 9.84
C PRO A 223 5.75 2.07 11.13
N GLY A 224 6.02 0.76 11.12
CA GLY A 224 6.83 0.13 12.18
C GLY A 224 6.20 -0.98 13.00
N ALA A 225 5.00 -1.47 12.68
CA ALA A 225 4.32 -2.51 13.47
C ALA A 225 4.82 -3.95 13.22
N THR A 226 5.62 -4.18 12.19
CA THR A 226 6.18 -5.51 11.85
C THR A 226 7.71 -5.51 11.93
N PRO A 227 8.39 -6.67 11.96
CA PRO A 227 9.86 -6.72 11.91
C PRO A 227 10.45 -6.04 10.66
N LEU A 228 9.78 -6.18 9.50
CA LEU A 228 10.15 -5.43 8.30
C LEU A 228 9.88 -3.94 8.49
N GLY A 229 8.68 -3.61 8.98
CA GLY A 229 8.25 -2.24 9.21
C GLY A 229 9.17 -1.48 10.17
N ALA A 230 9.66 -2.11 11.22
CA ALA A 230 10.59 -1.51 12.17
C ALA A 230 11.91 -1.10 11.49
N ARG A 231 12.44 -1.93 10.58
CA ARG A 231 13.62 -1.58 9.76
C ARG A 231 13.32 -0.45 8.79
N VAL A 232 12.17 -0.51 8.11
CA VAL A 232 11.73 0.55 7.19
C VAL A 232 11.54 1.88 7.94
N ARG A 233 10.97 1.85 9.14
CA ARG A 233 10.82 3.02 10.01
C ARG A 233 12.17 3.63 10.35
N GLY A 234 13.18 2.82 10.69
CA GLY A 234 14.55 3.30 10.88
C GLY A 234 15.03 4.08 9.65
N LEU A 235 14.93 3.48 8.45
CA LEU A 235 15.34 4.14 7.20
C LEU A 235 14.59 5.45 6.89
N LEU A 236 13.32 5.55 7.29
CA LEU A 236 12.47 6.72 6.99
C LEU A 236 12.69 7.87 7.97
N LEU A 237 12.96 7.55 9.24
CA LEU A 237 12.97 8.50 10.35
C LEU A 237 14.38 8.83 10.86
N ASP A 238 15.38 8.00 10.59
CA ASP A 238 16.75 8.23 11.04
C ASP A 238 17.32 9.51 10.42
N ARG A 239 17.68 10.46 11.29
CA ARG A 239 18.41 11.67 10.94
C ARG A 239 19.91 11.46 11.14
N GLY A 240 20.51 10.60 10.33
CA GLY A 240 21.97 10.63 10.22
C GLY A 240 22.39 11.95 9.56
N ALA A 241 23.22 12.76 10.22
CA ALA A 241 23.75 14.01 9.64
C ALA A 241 24.46 13.81 8.29
N ASP A 242 24.89 12.57 8.01
CA ASP A 242 25.58 12.15 6.79
C ASP A 242 24.71 11.32 5.82
N GLN A 243 23.40 11.17 6.07
CA GLN A 243 22.53 10.37 5.19
C GLN A 243 21.88 11.24 4.10
N PRO A 244 22.02 10.88 2.81
CA PRO A 244 21.35 11.59 1.74
C PRO A 244 19.82 11.50 1.91
N ALA A 245 19.14 12.61 1.64
CA ALA A 245 17.68 12.67 1.72
C ALA A 245 17.04 11.60 0.82
N VAL A 246 16.16 10.78 1.41
CA VAL A 246 15.40 9.76 0.67
C VAL A 246 14.56 10.45 -0.42
N PRO A 247 14.73 10.11 -1.71
CA PRO A 247 13.93 10.69 -2.77
C PRO A 247 12.42 10.44 -2.56
N PRO A 248 11.52 11.37 -2.93
CA PRO A 248 10.08 11.23 -2.68
C PRO A 248 9.44 9.92 -3.14
N ARG A 249 9.81 9.41 -4.32
CA ARG A 249 9.31 8.12 -4.82
C ARG A 249 9.82 6.93 -4.00
N ALA A 250 11.07 6.98 -3.55
CA ALA A 250 11.63 5.94 -2.68
C ALA A 250 10.95 5.96 -1.30
N GLU A 251 10.69 7.15 -0.74
CA GLU A 251 9.92 7.32 0.49
C GLU A 251 8.52 6.70 0.37
N ALA A 252 7.78 7.00 -0.70
CA ALA A 252 6.45 6.42 -0.94
C ALA A 252 6.49 4.88 -1.07
N LEU A 253 7.49 4.34 -1.75
CA LEU A 253 7.67 2.89 -1.89
C LEU A 253 8.01 2.21 -0.55
N LEU A 254 8.81 2.85 0.30
CA LEU A 254 9.12 2.34 1.64
C LEU A 254 7.87 2.29 2.52
N TYR A 255 7.06 3.36 2.55
CA TYR A 255 5.78 3.35 3.24
C TYR A 255 4.84 2.26 2.69
N ALA A 256 4.78 2.08 1.37
CA ALA A 256 3.98 1.03 0.76
C ALA A 256 4.47 -0.38 1.14
N ALA A 257 5.78 -0.60 1.25
CA ALA A 257 6.37 -1.87 1.65
C ALA A 257 6.08 -2.22 3.12
N ASP A 258 6.23 -1.25 4.03
CA ASP A 258 5.82 -1.40 5.44
C ASP A 258 4.34 -1.76 5.55
N ARG A 259 3.47 -1.01 4.86
CA ARG A 259 2.03 -1.22 4.87
C ARG A 259 1.62 -2.59 4.34
N ALA A 260 2.21 -3.04 3.24
CA ALA A 260 1.90 -4.35 2.67
C ALA A 260 2.21 -5.48 3.68
N ALA A 261 3.36 -5.41 4.36
CA ALA A 261 3.69 -6.36 5.41
C ALA A 261 2.75 -6.24 6.62
N HIS A 262 2.41 -5.02 7.03
CA HIS A 262 1.50 -4.79 8.15
C HIS A 262 0.08 -5.34 7.89
N VAL A 263 -0.45 -5.13 6.68
CA VAL A 263 -1.74 -5.68 6.24
C VAL A 263 -1.72 -7.21 6.28
N HIS A 264 -0.66 -7.82 5.74
CA HIS A 264 -0.54 -9.27 5.64
C HIS A 264 -0.33 -9.94 7.00
N GLU A 265 0.56 -9.40 7.83
CA GLU A 265 1.01 -10.05 9.08
C GLU A 265 0.12 -9.71 10.28
N VAL A 266 -0.53 -8.54 10.29
CA VAL A 266 -1.26 -8.02 11.47
C VAL A 266 -2.72 -7.76 11.17
N LEU A 267 -3.03 -6.88 10.21
CA LEU A 267 -4.41 -6.38 10.04
C LEU A 267 -5.35 -7.48 9.57
N ARG A 268 -5.06 -8.17 8.45
CA ARG A 268 -5.95 -9.21 7.92
C ARG A 268 -6.14 -10.38 8.90
N PRO A 269 -5.11 -10.93 9.55
CA PRO A 269 -5.30 -11.98 10.56
C PRO A 269 -6.14 -11.53 11.77
N ALA A 270 -6.07 -10.25 12.15
CA ALA A 270 -6.90 -9.68 13.21
C ALA A 270 -8.35 -9.49 12.81
N LEU A 271 -8.58 -8.91 11.64
CA LEU A 271 -9.93 -8.72 11.12
C LEU A 271 -10.61 -10.06 10.82
N ALA A 272 -9.88 -11.06 10.34
CA ALA A 272 -10.43 -12.38 10.03
C ALA A 272 -10.97 -13.13 11.27
N ARG A 273 -10.43 -12.87 12.46
CA ARG A 273 -10.89 -13.48 13.72
C ARG A 273 -11.91 -12.64 14.48
N GLY A 274 -12.37 -11.51 13.92
CA GLY A 274 -13.36 -10.64 14.55
C GLY A 274 -12.79 -9.58 15.49
N ALA A 275 -11.48 -9.33 15.49
CA ALA A 275 -10.88 -8.32 16.36
C ALA A 275 -11.19 -6.89 15.89
N VAL A 276 -11.22 -5.95 16.84
CA VAL A 276 -11.23 -4.51 16.57
C VAL A 276 -9.78 -4.03 16.43
N VAL A 277 -9.40 -3.57 15.25
CA VAL A 277 -8.05 -3.10 14.97
C VAL A 277 -8.02 -1.58 14.97
N VAL A 278 -7.20 -0.99 15.84
CA VAL A 278 -7.01 0.46 15.94
C VAL A 278 -5.58 0.79 15.50
N THR A 279 -5.43 1.44 14.33
CA THR A 279 -4.12 1.81 13.79
C THR A 279 -3.86 3.31 13.89
N ASP A 280 -2.71 3.71 14.43
CA ASP A 280 -2.16 5.06 14.31
C ASP A 280 -1.53 5.20 12.91
N ARG A 281 -2.20 5.96 12.03
CA ARG A 281 -1.94 6.10 10.60
C ARG A 281 -2.28 4.88 9.75
N TYR A 282 -2.63 5.16 8.50
CA TYR A 282 -2.87 4.20 7.42
C TYR A 282 -2.62 4.85 6.04
N VAL A 283 -3.49 4.62 5.06
CA VAL A 283 -3.37 5.09 3.67
C VAL A 283 -3.48 6.61 3.55
N ASP A 284 -4.37 7.24 4.30
CA ASP A 284 -4.61 8.68 4.26
C ASP A 284 -3.36 9.49 4.61
N SER A 285 -2.56 9.01 5.57
CA SER A 285 -1.24 9.56 5.84
C SER A 285 -0.35 9.61 4.60
N SER A 286 -0.36 8.57 3.75
CA SER A 286 0.44 8.60 2.52
C SER A 286 -0.07 9.61 1.50
N LEU A 287 -1.39 9.73 1.35
CA LEU A 287 -2.00 10.71 0.46
C LEU A 287 -1.69 12.15 0.91
N ALA A 288 -1.73 12.41 2.21
CA ALA A 288 -1.45 13.73 2.76
C ALA A 288 0.04 14.12 2.66
N TYR A 289 0.95 13.25 3.12
CA TYR A 289 2.37 13.57 3.19
C TYR A 289 3.11 13.39 1.86
N GLN A 290 2.93 12.24 1.19
CA GLN A 290 3.65 11.98 -0.06
C GLN A 290 2.94 12.61 -1.28
N GLY A 291 1.61 12.62 -1.32
CA GLY A 291 0.86 13.28 -2.38
C GLY A 291 1.07 14.79 -2.37
N ALA A 292 0.55 15.48 -1.35
CA ALA A 292 0.61 16.94 -1.31
C ALA A 292 1.89 17.50 -0.67
N GLY A 293 2.45 16.83 0.33
CA GLY A 293 3.68 17.29 0.99
C GLY A 293 4.91 17.21 0.09
N ARG A 294 5.02 16.14 -0.73
CA ARG A 294 6.18 15.88 -1.62
C ARG A 294 5.88 16.05 -3.13
N ALA A 295 4.70 16.57 -3.48
CA ALA A 295 4.27 16.83 -4.86
C ALA A 295 4.29 15.61 -5.80
N LEU A 296 4.01 14.42 -5.26
CA LEU A 296 3.74 13.25 -6.11
C LEU A 296 2.29 13.30 -6.62
N PRO A 297 2.01 12.80 -7.84
CA PRO A 297 0.65 12.69 -8.34
C PRO A 297 -0.22 11.87 -7.37
N ALA A 298 -1.36 12.44 -6.95
CA ALA A 298 -2.20 11.85 -5.90
C ALA A 298 -2.80 10.49 -6.32
N ASP A 299 -3.07 10.32 -7.61
CA ASP A 299 -3.51 9.09 -8.25
C ASP A 299 -2.44 7.99 -8.21
N GLU A 300 -1.16 8.33 -8.44
CA GLU A 300 -0.04 7.38 -8.29
C GLU A 300 0.05 6.88 -6.84
N VAL A 301 -0.04 7.78 -5.86
CA VAL A 301 0.04 7.41 -4.43
C VAL A 301 -1.18 6.60 -3.99
N ALA A 302 -2.38 6.96 -4.47
CA ALA A 302 -3.61 6.22 -4.21
C ALA A 302 -3.58 4.81 -4.80
N TRP A 303 -3.11 4.68 -6.05
CA TRP A 303 -2.92 3.39 -6.69
C TRP A 303 -1.92 2.53 -5.93
N LEU A 304 -0.75 3.07 -5.59
CA LEU A 304 0.30 2.35 -4.87
C LEU A 304 -0.22 1.87 -3.50
N SER A 305 -0.94 2.73 -2.79
CA SER A 305 -1.53 2.39 -1.50
C SER A 305 -2.60 1.30 -1.63
N SER A 306 -3.50 1.41 -2.61
CA SER A 306 -4.52 0.39 -2.87
C SER A 306 -3.90 -0.95 -3.28
N TRP A 307 -2.79 -0.93 -4.01
CA TRP A 307 -2.07 -2.15 -4.38
C TRP A 307 -1.41 -2.79 -3.16
N ALA A 308 -0.72 -2.01 -2.34
CA ALA A 308 -0.08 -2.47 -1.11
C ALA A 308 -1.07 -3.07 -0.09
N THR A 309 -2.29 -2.54 -0.02
CA THR A 309 -3.32 -3.03 0.91
C THR A 309 -4.26 -4.08 0.31
N GLU A 310 -4.10 -4.41 -0.97
CA GLU A 310 -5.04 -5.23 -1.75
C GLU A 310 -6.49 -4.72 -1.60
N GLY A 311 -6.66 -3.40 -1.58
CA GLY A 311 -7.96 -2.74 -1.44
C GLY A 311 -8.57 -2.79 -0.03
N LEU A 312 -7.82 -3.20 1.00
CA LEU A 312 -8.28 -3.07 2.39
C LEU A 312 -8.42 -1.58 2.75
N LEU A 313 -9.62 -1.20 3.18
CA LEU A 313 -9.96 0.17 3.60
C LEU A 313 -10.54 0.12 5.02
N PRO A 314 -10.29 1.13 5.87
CA PRO A 314 -10.90 1.19 7.21
C PRO A 314 -12.42 1.34 7.15
N ASP A 315 -13.11 0.76 8.14
CA ASP A 315 -14.53 0.98 8.39
C ASP A 315 -14.79 2.38 8.94
N LEU A 316 -13.84 2.91 9.72
CA LEU A 316 -13.86 4.25 10.28
C LEU A 316 -12.47 4.90 10.17
N VAL A 317 -12.42 6.11 9.63
CA VAL A 317 -11.24 6.98 9.66
C VAL A 317 -11.52 8.17 10.57
N VAL A 318 -10.77 8.31 11.65
CA VAL A 318 -10.89 9.43 12.58
C VAL A 318 -9.78 10.43 12.26
N VAL A 319 -10.16 11.61 11.76
CA VAL A 319 -9.22 12.71 11.51
C VAL A 319 -9.19 13.62 12.72
N LEU A 320 -8.06 13.64 13.42
CA LEU A 320 -7.77 14.58 14.51
C LEU A 320 -7.25 15.89 13.92
N ASP A 321 -8.12 16.89 13.84
CA ASP A 321 -7.79 18.22 13.32
C ASP A 321 -7.16 19.09 14.42
N ALA A 322 -5.87 19.38 14.29
CA ALA A 322 -5.15 20.30 15.16
C ALA A 322 -4.70 21.51 14.35
N ASP A 323 -4.90 22.71 14.88
CA ASP A 323 -4.29 23.90 14.30
C ASP A 323 -2.75 23.83 14.37
N ALA A 324 -2.09 24.56 13.47
CA ALA A 324 -0.65 24.51 13.33
C ALA A 324 0.12 24.90 14.61
N ALA A 325 -0.42 25.82 15.42
CA ALA A 325 0.24 26.28 16.64
C ALA A 325 0.15 25.22 17.75
N THR A 326 -1.04 24.64 17.96
CA THR A 326 -1.24 23.52 18.89
C THR A 326 -0.38 22.31 18.52
N ALA A 327 -0.37 21.95 17.23
CA ALA A 327 0.43 20.85 16.72
C ALA A 327 1.94 21.09 16.92
N ALA A 328 2.43 22.30 16.61
CA ALA A 328 3.84 22.67 16.78
C ALA A 328 4.26 22.65 18.26
N SER A 329 3.44 23.19 19.16
CA SER A 329 3.70 23.17 20.61
C SER A 329 3.85 21.72 21.13
N ARG A 330 2.93 20.84 20.74
CA ARG A 330 2.95 19.41 21.12
C ARG A 330 4.11 18.63 20.48
N ARG A 331 4.59 19.03 19.30
CA ARG A 331 5.83 18.47 18.72
C ARG A 331 7.06 18.90 19.50
N GLY A 332 7.18 20.20 19.80
CA GLY A 332 8.31 20.73 20.58
C GLY A 332 8.45 20.08 21.96
N ALA A 333 7.32 19.83 22.64
CA ALA A 333 7.32 19.17 23.95
C ALA A 333 7.76 17.69 23.93
N ARG A 334 7.68 17.01 22.78
CA ARG A 334 8.10 15.61 22.63
C ARG A 334 9.59 15.44 22.28
N GLY A 335 10.29 16.53 21.95
CA GLY A 335 11.58 16.47 21.27
C GLY A 335 11.38 16.30 19.77
N ALA A 336 12.03 17.14 18.96
CA ALA A 336 11.88 17.12 17.51
C ALA A 336 12.72 16.00 16.87
N ASP A 337 12.24 14.76 16.90
CA ASP A 337 13.05 13.58 16.53
C ASP A 337 12.90 13.09 15.08
N ASP A 338 11.83 13.46 14.36
CA ASP A 338 11.54 12.88 13.03
C ASP A 338 11.77 13.88 11.89
N ARG A 339 12.46 13.51 10.80
CA ARG A 339 12.62 14.32 9.58
C ARG A 339 11.34 15.02 9.12
N LEU A 340 10.17 14.37 9.22
CA LEU A 340 8.88 14.98 8.85
C LEU A 340 8.41 16.07 9.83
N ASP A 341 8.78 15.98 11.11
CA ASP A 341 8.48 16.99 12.13
C ASP A 341 9.30 18.28 11.97
N ALA A 342 10.42 18.23 11.22
CA ALA A 342 11.27 19.38 10.93
C ALA A 342 10.84 20.19 9.68
N GLU A 343 9.79 19.77 8.98
CA GLU A 343 9.28 20.50 7.83
C GLU A 343 8.66 21.86 8.26
N PRO A 344 8.67 22.88 7.38
CA PRO A 344 8.22 24.21 7.75
C PRO A 344 6.69 24.28 7.90
N ALA A 345 6.18 25.26 8.65
CA ALA A 345 4.75 25.40 8.93
C ALA A 345 3.81 25.32 7.69
N PRO A 346 4.13 25.90 6.52
CA PRO A 346 3.30 25.75 5.32
C PRO A 346 3.17 24.30 4.82
N PHE A 347 4.15 23.44 5.08
CA PHE A 347 4.07 22.01 4.76
C PHE A 347 2.99 21.33 5.61
N HIS A 348 3.03 21.56 6.93
CA HIS A 348 2.05 20.97 7.85
C HIS A 348 0.63 21.47 7.59
N GLU A 349 0.46 22.74 7.20
CA GLU A 349 -0.86 23.26 6.81
C GLU A 349 -1.38 22.59 5.53
N ARG A 350 -0.53 22.36 4.51
CA ARG A 350 -0.94 21.60 3.32
C ARG A 350 -1.37 20.17 3.67
N VAL A 351 -0.61 19.49 4.53
CA VAL A 351 -0.95 18.15 5.03
C VAL A 351 -2.31 18.15 5.73
N ARG A 352 -2.55 19.11 6.63
CA ARG A 352 -3.83 19.28 7.33
C ARG A 352 -4.99 19.45 6.33
N GLN A 353 -4.84 20.34 5.35
CA GLN A 353 -5.88 20.59 4.35
C GLN A 353 -6.21 19.34 3.54
N VAL A 354 -5.22 18.50 3.21
CA VAL A 354 -5.48 17.24 2.51
C VAL A 354 -6.31 16.27 3.35
N PHE A 355 -6.03 16.11 4.64
CA PHE A 355 -6.88 15.29 5.51
C PHE A 355 -8.33 15.78 5.55
N LEU A 356 -8.53 17.10 5.63
CA LEU A 356 -9.87 17.70 5.61
C LEU A 356 -10.57 17.52 4.26
N ASP A 357 -9.83 17.62 3.15
CA ASP A 357 -10.34 17.37 1.80
C ASP A 357 -10.73 15.89 1.59
N LEU A 358 -9.90 14.96 2.09
CA LEU A 358 -10.19 13.52 2.07
C LEU A 358 -11.45 13.22 2.86
N ALA A 359 -11.57 13.76 4.08
CA ALA A 359 -12.75 13.59 4.91
C ALA A 359 -14.03 14.13 4.26
N ARG A 360 -13.94 15.32 3.62
CA ARG A 360 -15.06 15.92 2.87
C ARG A 360 -15.52 15.05 1.70
N ARG A 361 -14.61 14.32 1.05
CA ARG A 361 -14.91 13.44 -0.10
C ARG A 361 -15.31 12.02 0.31
N GLY A 362 -14.85 11.57 1.47
CA GLY A 362 -15.01 10.21 1.95
C GLY A 362 -16.33 9.92 2.67
N GLY A 363 -17.14 10.95 2.94
CA GLY A 363 -18.49 10.81 3.49
C GLY A 363 -18.50 10.17 4.88
N ASP A 364 -19.50 9.31 5.12
CA ASP A 364 -19.80 8.74 6.44
C ASP A 364 -18.70 7.87 7.05
N ARG A 365 -17.69 7.46 6.26
CA ARG A 365 -16.50 6.74 6.75
C ARG A 365 -15.61 7.62 7.63
N TYR A 366 -15.69 8.94 7.48
CA TYR A 366 -14.78 9.86 8.16
C TYR A 366 -15.46 10.52 9.35
N LEU A 367 -14.73 10.61 10.46
CA LEU A 367 -15.08 11.38 11.64
C LEU A 367 -14.00 12.43 11.88
N VAL A 368 -14.31 13.70 11.64
CA VAL A 368 -13.39 14.80 11.92
C VAL A 368 -13.64 15.32 13.34
N LEU A 369 -12.60 15.34 14.17
CA LEU A 369 -12.65 15.80 15.56
C LEU A 369 -11.63 16.90 15.79
N ASP A 370 -12.03 17.93 16.53
CA ASP A 370 -11.13 18.96 17.03
C ASP A 370 -10.17 18.37 18.07
N ALA A 371 -8.88 18.35 17.74
CA ALA A 371 -7.82 17.83 18.59
C ALA A 371 -7.37 18.81 19.69
N GLY A 372 -7.95 20.01 19.73
CA GLY A 372 -7.81 20.98 20.82
C GLY A 372 -8.67 20.66 22.06
N ALA A 373 -9.70 19.82 21.91
CA ALA A 373 -10.54 19.35 23.01
C ALA A 373 -9.77 18.42 23.99
N ALA A 374 -10.38 18.16 25.15
CA ALA A 374 -9.80 17.23 26.12
C ALA A 374 -9.67 15.82 25.51
N PRO A 375 -8.55 15.09 25.74
CA PRO A 375 -8.34 13.77 25.16
C PRO A 375 -9.49 12.77 25.44
N GLU A 376 -10.08 12.85 26.63
CA GLU A 376 -11.19 12.01 27.07
C GLU A 376 -12.49 12.30 26.29
N ASP A 377 -12.77 13.58 26.00
CA ASP A 377 -13.93 13.98 25.20
C ASP A 377 -13.80 13.51 23.75
N VAL A 378 -12.59 13.60 23.19
CA VAL A 378 -12.28 13.06 21.86
C VAL A 378 -12.50 11.56 21.84
N ALA A 379 -11.95 10.83 22.82
CA ALA A 379 -12.08 9.37 22.91
C ALA A 379 -13.56 8.94 23.03
N ALA A 380 -14.35 9.62 23.85
CA ALA A 380 -15.78 9.36 24.01
C ALA A 380 -16.55 9.53 22.68
N ARG A 381 -16.23 10.58 21.91
CA ARG A 381 -16.84 10.83 20.60
C ARG A 381 -16.44 9.79 19.55
N VAL A 382 -15.18 9.35 19.55
CA VAL A 382 -14.72 8.25 18.68
C VAL A 382 -15.50 6.98 18.99
N LEU A 383 -15.59 6.63 20.27
CA LEU A 383 -16.25 5.42 20.73
C LEU A 383 -17.75 5.42 20.40
N ALA A 384 -18.45 6.54 20.62
CA ALA A 384 -19.85 6.68 20.26
C ALA A 384 -20.11 6.46 18.76
N ARG A 385 -19.17 6.89 17.90
CA ARG A 385 -19.25 6.65 16.46
C ARG A 385 -18.89 5.21 16.08
N LEU A 386 -18.01 4.56 16.84
CA LEU A 386 -17.55 3.20 16.61
C LEU A 386 -18.57 2.15 17.06
N GLU A 387 -19.33 2.41 18.13
CA GLU A 387 -20.31 1.49 18.72
C GLU A 387 -21.20 0.74 17.71
N PRO A 388 -21.87 1.41 16.73
CA PRO A 388 -22.72 0.71 15.77
C PRO A 388 -21.96 -0.16 14.75
N LEU A 389 -20.63 -0.06 14.70
CA LEU A 389 -19.78 -0.86 13.82
C LEU A 389 -19.18 -2.08 14.55
N LEU A 390 -19.21 -2.11 15.89
CA LEU A 390 -18.52 -3.14 16.66
C LEU A 390 -19.13 -4.53 16.42
N PRO A 391 -18.30 -5.59 16.39
CA PRO A 391 -18.80 -6.95 16.30
C PRO A 391 -19.60 -7.30 17.56
N GLY A 392 -20.65 -8.11 17.40
CA GLY A 392 -21.47 -8.60 18.50
C GLY A 392 -20.63 -9.28 19.58
N ARG A 393 -21.00 -9.10 20.85
CA ARG A 393 -20.21 -9.65 21.97
C ARG A 393 -20.28 -11.19 21.96
N PRO A 394 -19.16 -11.89 22.22
CA PRO A 394 -19.18 -13.35 22.37
C PRO A 394 -20.04 -13.84 23.57
N ASP A 395 -20.33 -12.98 24.55
CA ASP A 395 -21.22 -13.27 25.68
C ASP A 395 -22.70 -12.93 25.43
N GLU A 396 -23.03 -12.25 24.33
CA GLU A 396 -24.41 -11.95 23.92
C GLU A 396 -24.80 -12.88 22.76
N ASP A 397 -24.77 -14.20 23.00
CA ASP A 397 -25.48 -15.15 22.14
C ASP A 397 -26.93 -15.26 22.65
N PRO A 398 -27.92 -14.61 21.99
CA PRO A 398 -29.32 -14.67 22.44
C PRO A 398 -29.87 -16.10 22.44
N ALA A 399 -29.21 -17.07 21.78
CA ALA A 399 -29.62 -18.46 21.78
C ALA A 399 -29.34 -19.22 23.09
N ARG A 400 -28.63 -18.63 24.06
CA ARG A 400 -28.37 -19.26 25.37
C ARG A 400 -29.34 -18.84 26.48
N ASP A 401 -29.97 -17.67 26.38
CA ASP A 401 -30.87 -17.15 27.43
C ASP A 401 -32.30 -17.73 27.36
N ASP A 402 -32.69 -18.36 26.25
CA ASP A 402 -34.02 -18.95 26.09
C ASP A 402 -34.18 -20.33 26.78
N ALA A 403 -33.13 -20.88 27.40
CA ALA A 403 -33.17 -22.19 28.04
C ALA A 403 -33.60 -22.15 29.52
N ASP A 404 -33.46 -21.00 30.21
CA ASP A 404 -33.66 -20.90 31.66
C ASP A 404 -34.49 -19.66 32.05
N GLY A 405 -35.75 -19.60 31.61
CA GLY A 405 -36.60 -18.48 32.03
C GLY A 405 -38.03 -18.48 31.52
N HIS A 406 -38.87 -19.43 31.94
CA HIS A 406 -40.31 -19.28 31.80
C HIS A 406 -40.91 -18.70 33.10
N PRO A 407 -41.46 -17.48 33.10
CA PRO A 407 -42.27 -17.01 34.21
C PRO A 407 -43.64 -17.70 34.14
N LEU A 408 -44.06 -18.26 35.27
CA LEU A 408 -45.42 -18.73 35.50
C LEU A 408 -46.38 -17.55 35.39
N ASP A 409 -47.20 -17.54 34.33
CA ASP A 409 -48.32 -16.60 34.22
C ASP A 409 -49.63 -17.32 34.59
N ASP A 410 -50.20 -16.88 35.72
CA ASP A 410 -51.54 -17.18 36.21
C ASP A 410 -52.58 -16.55 35.27
N GLN A 411 -53.45 -17.34 34.66
CA GLN A 411 -54.82 -16.94 34.26
C GLN A 411 -55.72 -18.19 34.10
N PRO A 412 -57.05 -18.02 34.22
CA PRO A 412 -57.91 -18.97 34.92
C PRO A 412 -58.69 -19.92 34.02
N VAL A 413 -59.22 -20.93 34.71
CA VAL A 413 -60.10 -22.02 34.26
C VAL A 413 -61.35 -21.51 33.57
N ASP A 414 -61.63 -22.03 32.37
CA ASP A 414 -62.99 -22.13 31.81
C ASP A 414 -63.24 -23.58 31.38
N ASP A 415 -64.28 -24.17 31.97
CA ASP A 415 -64.88 -25.48 31.67
C ASP A 415 -65.79 -25.39 30.43
N ASP A 416 -65.73 -26.36 29.50
CA ASP A 416 -66.83 -27.29 29.09
C ASP A 416 -66.36 -28.23 27.93
N PRO A 417 -67.06 -29.31 27.53
CA PRO A 417 -66.41 -30.63 27.43
C PRO A 417 -66.68 -31.38 26.10
N ARG A 418 -66.07 -32.57 25.99
CA ARG A 418 -66.40 -33.70 25.08
C ARG A 418 -66.10 -33.52 23.58
N ASP A 419 -65.33 -34.42 22.99
CA ASP A 419 -65.83 -35.70 22.45
C ASP A 419 -64.66 -36.60 22.00
N ASP A 420 -64.95 -37.91 22.03
CA ASP A 420 -64.10 -39.07 21.79
C ASP A 420 -63.45 -39.15 20.40
N ASP A 421 -62.25 -39.74 20.30
CA ASP A 421 -62.01 -41.01 19.60
C ASP A 421 -60.49 -41.29 19.38
N ALA A 422 -60.02 -42.38 19.96
CA ALA A 422 -58.82 -43.13 19.55
C ALA A 422 -59.20 -44.07 18.37
N PRO A 423 -58.29 -44.78 17.64
CA PRO A 423 -57.13 -45.48 18.21
C PRO A 423 -55.85 -45.62 17.35
N ASP A 424 -54.76 -45.95 18.07
CA ASP A 424 -53.77 -47.02 17.82
C ASP A 424 -53.18 -47.22 16.40
N ASP A 425 -51.86 -47.07 16.28
CA ASP A 425 -51.02 -48.20 15.88
C ASP A 425 -49.50 -47.93 16.08
N ARG A 426 -48.94 -48.69 17.04
CA ARG A 426 -47.77 -49.59 16.88
C ARG A 426 -46.33 -49.08 16.70
N ARG A 427 -45.52 -49.57 17.67
CA ARG A 427 -44.17 -50.19 17.58
C ARG A 427 -43.02 -49.19 17.32
N GLY A 428 -42.08 -49.00 18.25
CA GLY A 428 -41.35 -50.00 19.01
C GLY A 428 -40.14 -50.46 18.18
N ASP A 429 -38.95 -49.98 18.53
CA ASP A 429 -37.88 -50.85 19.02
C ASP A 429 -36.61 -50.06 19.37
N ASP A 430 -36.10 -50.42 20.54
CA ASP A 430 -34.95 -49.93 21.27
C ASP A 430 -33.62 -50.57 20.77
N VAL A 431 -32.56 -49.73 20.65
CA VAL A 431 -31.21 -49.92 21.27
C VAL A 431 -30.34 -51.11 20.73
N PRO A 432 -29.00 -51.23 20.95
CA PRO A 432 -27.97 -50.36 21.55
C PRO A 432 -26.68 -50.11 20.71
N SER A 433 -25.90 -49.16 21.21
CA SER A 433 -24.45 -48.95 21.00
C SER A 433 -23.57 -50.06 21.61
N PRO A 434 -22.33 -50.28 21.12
CA PRO A 434 -21.24 -50.45 22.09
C PRO A 434 -19.90 -49.78 21.73
N ALA A 435 -19.35 -49.11 22.75
CA ALA A 435 -17.98 -49.04 23.26
C ALA A 435 -16.73 -49.25 22.37
N VAL A 436 -15.79 -48.32 22.58
CA VAL A 436 -14.35 -48.27 22.20
C VAL A 436 -13.53 -49.28 23.03
N PRO A 437 -12.39 -49.81 22.52
CA PRO A 437 -11.10 -49.42 23.13
C PRO A 437 -9.91 -49.34 22.15
N GLY A 438 -8.91 -48.51 22.48
CA GLY A 438 -7.50 -48.90 22.28
C GLY A 438 -6.62 -48.02 21.35
N SER A 439 -5.81 -47.19 22.00
CA SER A 439 -4.54 -46.59 21.60
C SER A 439 -3.73 -47.25 20.47
N THR A 440 -3.16 -46.46 19.55
CA THR A 440 -1.68 -46.26 19.41
C THR A 440 -1.33 -45.30 18.27
N THR A 441 -0.57 -44.26 18.61
CA THR A 441 0.15 -43.36 17.69
C THR A 441 1.35 -44.05 17.07
N PRO A 442 1.68 -43.81 15.79
CA PRO A 442 3.06 -43.91 15.31
C PRO A 442 3.65 -42.55 14.93
N ALA A 443 4.89 -42.38 15.36
CA ALA A 443 5.74 -41.20 15.26
C ALA A 443 6.12 -40.82 13.82
N ARG A 444 6.35 -39.51 13.60
CA ARG A 444 6.99 -38.95 12.41
C ARG A 444 8.52 -39.11 12.48
N PRO A 445 9.21 -39.39 11.37
CA PRO A 445 10.67 -39.42 11.32
C PRO A 445 11.27 -38.01 11.14
N GLN A 446 12.32 -37.71 11.89
CA GLN A 446 13.22 -36.56 11.66
C GLN A 446 14.25 -36.90 10.57
N PRO A 447 14.82 -35.88 9.90
CA PRO A 447 16.21 -35.98 9.48
C PRO A 447 17.08 -34.79 9.91
N ALA A 448 18.20 -35.18 10.53
CA ALA A 448 19.59 -34.75 10.35
C ALA A 448 20.00 -33.26 10.53
N VAL A 449 20.81 -33.10 11.58
CA VAL A 449 21.73 -32.00 11.89
C VAL A 449 22.90 -31.97 10.89
N VAL A 450 23.24 -30.78 10.38
CA VAL A 450 24.57 -30.44 9.85
C VAL A 450 25.02 -29.12 10.47
N ALA A 451 26.31 -29.07 10.81
CA ALA A 451 26.98 -28.16 11.72
C ALA A 451 27.12 -26.70 11.26
N GLN A 452 27.33 -25.85 12.26
CA GLN A 452 27.46 -24.39 12.27
C GLN A 452 28.86 -23.88 11.86
N ASP A 453 28.93 -22.59 11.50
CA ASP A 453 29.95 -21.58 11.92
C ASP A 453 29.58 -20.17 11.34
N PRO A 454 30.07 -19.02 11.87
CA PRO A 454 29.56 -18.35 13.06
C PRO A 454 29.00 -16.92 12.81
N GLU A 455 28.20 -16.46 13.78
CA GLU A 455 27.54 -15.15 13.92
C GLU A 455 28.49 -13.92 14.00
N PRO A 456 27.96 -12.70 13.74
CA PRO A 456 28.38 -11.52 14.48
C PRO A 456 27.22 -10.89 15.30
N ALA A 457 27.40 -10.93 16.62
CA ALA A 457 26.92 -10.01 17.66
C ALA A 457 25.57 -9.29 17.47
N GLY A 458 24.49 -9.90 18.01
CA GLY A 458 23.19 -9.25 18.22
C GLY A 458 23.10 -8.42 19.51
N GLY A 459 22.52 -7.22 19.39
CA GLY A 459 21.99 -6.43 20.51
C GLY A 459 20.63 -6.95 20.99
N PRO A 460 20.10 -6.48 22.14
CA PRO A 460 19.02 -7.17 22.85
C PRO A 460 17.69 -7.07 22.09
N VAL A 461 17.20 -8.23 21.66
CA VAL A 461 15.84 -8.47 21.16
C VAL A 461 14.88 -8.45 22.34
N THR A 462 13.96 -7.49 22.40
CA THR A 462 12.86 -7.48 23.36
C THR A 462 11.77 -8.47 22.92
N ALA A 463 11.62 -9.56 23.67
CA ALA A 463 10.53 -10.51 23.51
C ALA A 463 9.18 -9.89 23.95
N PRO A 464 8.04 -10.28 23.35
CA PRO A 464 6.73 -9.84 23.81
C PRO A 464 6.41 -10.45 25.18
N LEU A 465 5.94 -9.61 26.10
CA LEU A 465 5.50 -9.96 27.44
C LEU A 465 4.34 -10.97 27.38
N ARG A 466 4.59 -12.18 27.88
CA ARG A 466 3.55 -13.18 28.17
C ARG A 466 3.27 -13.11 29.67
N VAL A 467 2.12 -12.55 30.06
CA VAL A 467 1.66 -12.59 31.44
C VAL A 467 1.24 -14.03 31.76
N VAL A 468 2.04 -14.70 32.58
CA VAL A 468 1.69 -16.00 33.17
C VAL A 468 0.77 -15.70 34.36
N ALA A 469 -0.44 -16.26 34.34
CA ALA A 469 -1.33 -16.26 35.50
C ALA A 469 -0.72 -17.08 36.64
N GLU A 470 -0.58 -16.50 37.82
CA GLU A 470 -0.20 -17.23 39.03
C GLU A 470 -1.35 -18.15 39.49
N PRO A 471 -1.07 -19.39 39.91
CA PRO A 471 -2.07 -20.27 40.48
C PRO A 471 -2.32 -19.92 41.96
N GLN A 472 -3.59 -19.97 42.39
CA GLN A 472 -3.95 -19.83 43.80
C GLN A 472 -3.34 -20.94 44.67
N PRO A 473 -2.96 -20.66 45.93
CA PRO A 473 -2.43 -21.68 46.82
C PRO A 473 -3.55 -22.36 47.62
N ASP A 474 -3.63 -23.69 47.49
CA ASP A 474 -4.24 -24.55 48.50
C ASP A 474 -3.29 -24.72 49.69
N GLY A 475 -3.87 -24.83 50.88
CA GLY A 475 -3.21 -24.55 52.16
C GLY A 475 -2.32 -25.64 52.78
N ASP A 476 -1.95 -25.28 54.02
CA ASP A 476 -1.30 -26.02 55.11
C ASP A 476 0.24 -26.17 55.15
N GLY A 477 0.86 -25.59 56.19
CA GLY A 477 2.21 -25.93 56.65
C GLY A 477 3.00 -24.82 57.36
N ALA A 478 2.94 -24.82 58.71
CA ALA A 478 3.64 -24.06 59.76
C ALA A 478 5.10 -23.52 59.55
N PRO A 479 5.58 -22.57 60.40
CA PRO A 479 6.52 -21.50 60.03
C PRO A 479 7.99 -21.78 60.39
N ARG A 480 8.93 -21.19 59.62
CA ARG A 480 10.32 -20.95 60.06
C ARG A 480 10.78 -19.56 59.61
N GLY A 481 11.38 -18.84 60.55
CA GLY A 481 11.66 -17.41 60.46
C GLY A 481 12.72 -17.00 59.44
N GLY A 482 12.61 -15.75 59.01
CA GLY A 482 13.59 -15.03 58.20
C GLY A 482 12.98 -13.72 57.72
N ALA A 483 13.61 -12.59 58.07
CA ALA A 483 13.37 -11.19 57.67
C ALA A 483 12.00 -10.86 57.03
N THR A 484 11.22 -10.02 57.72
CA THR A 484 9.86 -9.65 57.30
C THR A 484 9.83 -9.15 55.85
N ALA A 485 8.84 -9.57 55.07
CA ALA A 485 8.69 -9.21 53.65
C ALA A 485 8.84 -7.69 53.38
N ARG A 486 8.47 -6.86 54.35
CA ARG A 486 8.61 -5.40 54.33
C ARG A 486 10.06 -4.91 54.32
N GLU A 487 10.99 -5.63 54.93
CA GLU A 487 12.42 -5.26 54.91
C GLU A 487 13.05 -5.59 53.55
N ARG A 488 12.63 -6.67 52.91
CA ARG A 488 13.09 -7.03 51.55
C ARG A 488 12.58 -6.04 50.52
N GLU A 489 11.30 -5.69 50.60
CA GLU A 489 10.66 -4.68 49.73
C GLU A 489 11.31 -3.30 49.92
N ALA A 490 11.63 -2.91 51.16
CA ALA A 490 12.31 -1.64 51.44
C ALA A 490 13.77 -1.59 50.93
N THR A 491 14.46 -2.73 50.85
CA THR A 491 15.81 -2.81 50.26
C THR A 491 15.74 -2.76 48.74
N GLU A 492 14.78 -3.44 48.13
CA GLU A 492 14.59 -3.50 46.67
C GLU A 492 14.19 -2.12 46.11
N VAL A 493 13.31 -1.39 46.81
CA VAL A 493 12.95 -0.01 46.44
C VAL A 493 14.16 0.92 46.47
N ARG A 494 15.03 0.81 47.48
CA ARG A 494 16.26 1.64 47.56
C ARG A 494 17.26 1.32 46.45
N GLU A 495 17.37 0.06 46.04
CA GLU A 495 18.24 -0.33 44.94
C GLU A 495 17.72 0.19 43.59
N ILE A 496 16.40 0.19 43.39
CA ILE A 496 15.75 0.76 42.21
C ILE A 496 15.94 2.29 42.16
N GLU A 497 15.74 2.99 43.26
CA GLU A 497 15.95 4.44 43.35
C GLU A 497 17.42 4.81 43.08
N ALA A 498 18.37 4.05 43.63
CA ALA A 498 19.79 4.25 43.37
C ALA A 498 20.17 3.96 41.90
N ALA A 499 19.54 2.98 41.26
CA ALA A 499 19.74 2.69 39.84
C ALA A 499 19.15 3.79 38.94
N GLN A 500 18.00 4.35 39.31
CA GLN A 500 17.38 5.47 38.60
C GLN A 500 18.19 6.75 38.74
N ALA A 501 18.76 7.03 39.92
CA ALA A 501 19.66 8.17 40.12
C ALA A 501 20.92 8.09 39.23
N ARG A 502 21.57 6.92 39.19
CA ARG A 502 22.74 6.69 38.31
C ARG A 502 22.41 6.87 36.82
N ARG A 503 21.19 6.49 36.39
CA ARG A 503 20.74 6.70 35.00
C ARG A 503 20.51 8.17 34.68
N ARG A 504 19.95 8.94 35.62
CA ARG A 504 19.76 10.40 35.43
C ARG A 504 21.10 11.12 35.33
N GLU A 505 22.06 10.80 36.19
CA GLU A 505 23.40 11.38 36.11
C GLU A 505 24.13 11.04 34.81
N ALA A 506 23.94 9.81 34.28
CA ALA A 506 24.49 9.43 32.98
C ALA A 506 23.86 10.21 31.82
N GLN A 507 22.53 10.37 31.83
CA GLN A 507 21.81 11.17 30.82
C GLN A 507 22.19 12.66 30.88
N GLU A 508 22.41 13.22 32.07
CA GLU A 508 22.84 14.60 32.23
C GLU A 508 24.26 14.85 31.71
N ARG A 509 25.17 13.86 31.88
CA ARG A 509 26.53 13.93 31.31
C ARG A 509 26.51 13.85 29.79
N GLU A 510 25.74 12.93 29.22
CA GLU A 510 25.59 12.78 27.78
C GLU A 510 24.95 14.04 27.14
N ALA A 511 23.97 14.64 27.82
CA ALA A 511 23.36 15.91 27.40
C ALA A 511 24.31 17.12 27.55
N ALA A 512 25.29 17.07 28.46
CA ALA A 512 26.33 18.09 28.56
C ALA A 512 27.35 17.96 27.43
N GLU A 513 27.83 16.74 27.16
CA GLU A 513 28.75 16.45 26.05
C GLU A 513 28.13 16.79 24.69
N GLY A 514 26.83 16.50 24.49
CA GLY A 514 26.11 16.87 23.27
C GLY A 514 25.96 18.38 23.06
N ARG A 515 25.86 19.17 24.14
CA ARG A 515 25.81 20.64 24.07
C ARG A 515 27.16 21.23 23.70
N GLU A 516 28.24 20.72 24.27
CA GLU A 516 29.61 21.16 23.97
C GLU A 516 29.97 20.85 22.50
N ALA A 517 29.62 19.65 22.01
CA ALA A 517 29.81 19.29 20.61
C ALA A 517 28.95 20.12 19.64
N ALA A 518 27.76 20.56 20.05
CA ALA A 518 26.92 21.45 19.25
C ALA A 518 27.52 22.87 19.16
N GLU A 519 28.02 23.40 20.27
CA GLU A 519 28.69 24.71 20.30
C GLU A 519 29.98 24.72 19.47
N GLU A 520 30.75 23.61 19.47
CA GLU A 520 31.94 23.48 18.63
C GLU A 520 31.59 23.49 17.13
N ARG A 521 30.54 22.77 16.73
CA ARG A 521 30.06 22.75 15.34
C ARG A 521 29.53 24.10 14.88
N GLU A 522 28.83 24.84 15.74
CA GLU A 522 28.37 26.19 15.41
C GLU A 522 29.55 27.15 15.17
N ARG A 523 30.65 27.00 15.92
CA ARG A 523 31.88 27.77 15.69
C ARG A 523 32.54 27.39 14.37
N GLU A 524 32.66 26.11 14.04
CA GLU A 524 33.22 25.66 12.77
C GLU A 524 32.42 26.17 11.56
N VAL A 525 31.08 26.15 11.65
CA VAL A 525 30.20 26.67 10.59
C VAL A 525 30.36 28.19 10.46
N ALA A 526 30.46 28.92 11.56
CA ALA A 526 30.69 30.36 11.54
C ALA A 526 32.03 30.72 10.88
N GLU A 527 33.11 30.00 11.22
CA GLU A 527 34.43 30.18 10.59
C GLU A 527 34.42 29.84 9.10
N ALA A 528 33.69 28.79 8.69
CA ALA A 528 33.57 28.43 7.29
C ALA A 528 32.83 29.51 6.47
N GLN A 529 31.76 30.08 7.04
CA GLN A 529 31.01 31.18 6.41
C GLN A 529 31.85 32.46 6.30
N GLU A 530 32.70 32.75 7.28
CA GLU A 530 33.61 33.90 7.24
C GLU A 530 34.65 33.73 6.13
N ARG A 531 35.27 32.54 6.01
CA ARG A 531 36.23 32.23 4.92
C ARG A 531 35.58 32.32 3.54
N GLU A 532 34.31 31.92 3.41
CA GLU A 532 33.59 32.01 2.14
C GLU A 532 33.28 33.47 1.76
N ARG A 533 32.94 34.31 2.75
CA ARG A 533 32.77 35.76 2.55
C ARG A 533 34.07 36.44 2.12
N GLU A 534 35.18 36.17 2.80
CA GLU A 534 36.49 36.70 2.44
C GLU A 534 36.90 36.28 1.02
N ALA A 535 36.66 35.02 0.65
CA ALA A 535 36.93 34.53 -0.70
C ALA A 535 36.05 35.20 -1.77
N ALA A 536 34.78 35.49 -1.45
CA ALA A 536 33.89 36.21 -2.36
C ALA A 536 34.34 37.66 -2.56
N GLU A 537 34.72 38.36 -1.49
CA GLU A 537 35.26 39.71 -1.56
C GLU A 537 36.58 39.77 -2.35
N ALA A 538 37.46 38.78 -2.19
CA ALA A 538 38.69 38.68 -2.96
C ALA A 538 38.43 38.53 -4.46
N ARG A 539 37.47 37.68 -4.85
CA ARG A 539 37.07 37.50 -6.26
C ARG A 539 36.47 38.77 -6.85
N GLU A 540 35.70 39.52 -6.05
CA GLU A 540 35.12 40.79 -6.51
C GLU A 540 36.19 41.86 -6.73
N ARG A 541 37.22 41.92 -5.86
CA ARG A 541 38.39 42.79 -6.05
C ARG A 541 39.19 42.43 -7.29
N GLU A 542 39.49 41.15 -7.50
CA GLU A 542 40.18 40.68 -8.71
C GLU A 542 39.39 41.00 -9.98
N ALA A 543 38.06 40.83 -9.96
CA ALA A 543 37.19 41.19 -11.08
C ALA A 543 37.15 42.70 -11.34
N ALA A 544 37.21 43.53 -10.30
CA ALA A 544 37.28 44.98 -10.43
C ALA A 544 38.63 45.43 -11.03
N GLU A 545 39.75 44.88 -10.55
CA GLU A 545 41.08 45.16 -11.10
C GLU A 545 41.21 44.70 -12.56
N ALA A 546 40.60 43.57 -12.93
CA ALA A 546 40.59 43.09 -14.31
C ALA A 546 39.85 44.05 -15.24
N ARG A 547 38.70 44.60 -14.80
CA ARG A 547 37.93 45.59 -15.56
C ARG A 547 38.68 46.91 -15.73
N GLU A 548 39.45 47.34 -14.72
CA GLU A 548 40.26 48.55 -14.79
C GLU A 548 41.46 48.40 -15.72
N ARG A 549 42.02 47.18 -15.86
CA ARG A 549 43.09 46.90 -16.86
C ARG A 549 42.58 46.80 -18.29
N GLU A 550 41.29 46.49 -18.47
CA GLU A 550 40.65 46.34 -19.78
C GLU A 550 40.12 47.68 -20.33
N ALA A 551 39.89 48.67 -19.45
CA ALA A 551 39.56 50.06 -19.77
C ALA A 551 40.82 50.89 -20.05
#